data_AF-C6TFP6-F1
#
_entry.id   AF-C6TFP6-F1
#
_cell.length_a   1.000
_cell.length_b   1.000
_cell.length_c   1.000
_cell.angle_alpha   90.00
_cell.angle_beta   90.00
_cell.angle_gamma   90.00
#
_symmetry.space_group_name_H-M   'P 1'
#
loop_
_entity.id
_entity.type
_entity.pdbx_description
1 polymer ?
#
loop_
_entity_poly.entity_id
_entity_poly.type
_entity_poly.pdbx_seq_one_letter_code
_entity_poly.pdbx_strand_id
1 'polypeptide(L)'
;MAPEVLRNEPSNEKSDVYSFGVILWELMTQSIPWKNLNSLQVVGVVGFMDRRLDLPEGLDPHVASITDDCWRSDPEQRPSFEELIQRTLFLVNRVTAVSIRRISES
;
A
#
# COMPACT_ATOMS: atom_id res chain seq x y z
N MET A 1 8.80 -5.23 2.14
CA MET A 1 8.62 -6.48 2.89
C MET A 1 7.89 -6.17 4.18
N ALA A 2 7.02 -7.07 4.64
CA ALA A 2 6.28 -6.92 5.88
C ALA A 2 7.20 -7.02 7.12
N PRO A 3 6.83 -6.39 8.26
CA PRO A 3 7.64 -6.41 9.48
C PRO A 3 7.96 -7.83 9.97
N GLU A 4 6.98 -8.73 9.98
CA GLU A 4 7.16 -10.12 10.42
C GLU A 4 8.15 -10.90 9.55
N VAL A 5 8.16 -10.66 8.23
CA VAL A 5 9.13 -11.28 7.32
C VAL A 5 10.54 -10.73 7.58
N LEU A 6 10.67 -9.43 7.81
CA LEU A 6 11.96 -8.80 8.14
C LEU A 6 12.53 -9.27 9.49
N ARG A 7 11.65 -9.65 10.43
CA ARG A 7 12.02 -10.24 11.72
C ARG A 7 12.20 -11.76 11.67
N ASN A 8 12.03 -12.39 10.51
CA ASN A 8 12.09 -13.85 10.35
C ASN A 8 11.07 -14.59 11.26
N GLU A 9 9.88 -14.02 11.40
CA GLU A 9 8.73 -14.59 12.10
C GLU A 9 7.82 -15.37 11.12
N PRO A 10 6.90 -16.21 11.61
CA PRO A 10 5.90 -16.84 10.76
C PRO A 10 5.11 -15.82 9.95
N SER A 11 5.02 -16.05 8.64
CA SER A 11 4.32 -15.21 7.69
C SER A 11 3.28 -16.02 6.91
N ASN A 12 2.20 -15.36 6.50
CA ASN A 12 1.17 -15.90 5.62
C ASN A 12 0.88 -14.88 4.49
N GLU A 13 -0.26 -15.03 3.80
CA GLU A 13 -0.67 -14.14 2.71
C GLU A 13 -0.80 -12.67 3.13
N LYS A 14 -0.94 -12.37 4.43
CA LYS A 14 -0.98 -11.00 4.94
C LYS A 14 0.34 -10.25 4.75
N SER A 15 1.46 -10.95 4.61
CA SER A 15 2.74 -10.33 4.26
C SER A 15 2.78 -9.85 2.80
N ASP A 16 2.05 -10.52 1.91
CA ASP A 16 1.86 -10.07 0.53
C ASP A 16 0.92 -8.87 0.47
N VAL A 17 -0.11 -8.83 1.32
CA VAL A 17 -1.00 -7.66 1.48
C VAL A 17 -0.21 -6.41 1.89
N TYR A 18 0.75 -6.56 2.82
CA TYR A 18 1.64 -5.45 3.18
C TYR A 18 2.47 -4.97 1.99
N SER A 19 3.03 -5.92 1.23
CA SER A 19 3.86 -5.62 0.06
C SER A 19 3.03 -4.97 -1.05
N PHE A 20 1.75 -5.32 -1.19
CA PHE A 20 0.82 -4.63 -2.07
C PHE A 20 0.63 -3.16 -1.67
N GLY A 21 0.51 -2.84 -0.37
CA GLY A 21 0.50 -1.46 0.10
C GLY A 21 1.78 -0.68 -0.27
N VAL A 22 2.95 -1.32 -0.21
CA VAL A 22 4.21 -0.71 -0.67
C VAL A 22 4.16 -0.40 -2.16
N ILE A 23 3.64 -1.32 -2.99
CA ILE A 23 3.49 -1.11 -4.43
C ILE A 23 2.52 0.06 -4.71
N LEU A 24 1.39 0.14 -4.01
CA LEU A 24 0.47 1.28 -4.16
C LEU A 24 1.16 2.61 -3.85
N TRP A 25 1.96 2.66 -2.78
CA TRP A 25 2.75 3.84 -2.47
C TRP A 25 3.77 4.18 -3.56
N GLU A 26 4.48 3.19 -4.10
CA GLU A 26 5.43 3.38 -5.21
C GLU A 26 4.74 3.95 -6.45
N LEU A 27 3.55 3.44 -6.79
CA LEU A 27 2.77 3.92 -7.93
C LEU A 27 2.33 5.38 -7.76
N MET A 28 1.87 5.75 -6.57
CA MET A 28 1.37 7.10 -6.30
C MET A 28 2.47 8.14 -6.17
N THR A 29 3.64 7.74 -5.68
CA THR A 29 4.76 8.67 -5.43
C THR A 29 5.85 8.63 -6.50
N GLN A 30 5.81 7.62 -7.38
CA GLN A 30 6.85 7.30 -8.37
C GLN A 30 8.26 7.28 -7.75
N SER A 31 8.35 6.86 -6.49
CA SER A 31 9.55 6.95 -5.68
C SER A 31 9.99 5.56 -5.20
N ILE A 32 11.29 5.43 -4.93
CA ILE A 32 11.85 4.21 -4.35
C ILE A 32 11.57 4.21 -2.84
N PRO A 33 10.96 3.14 -2.28
CA PRO A 33 10.65 3.07 -0.86
C PRO A 33 11.95 3.03 -0.08
N TRP A 34 12.03 3.83 0.99
CA TRP A 34 13.22 3.90 1.84
C TRP A 34 14.52 4.23 1.10
N LYS A 35 14.46 5.00 0.00
CA LYS A 35 15.60 5.28 -0.91
C LYS A 35 16.95 5.66 -0.27
N ASN A 36 16.92 6.23 0.95
CA ASN A 36 18.11 6.70 1.66
C ASN A 36 18.61 5.70 2.73
N LEU A 37 18.01 4.51 2.83
CA LEU A 37 18.35 3.48 3.80
C LEU A 37 18.92 2.25 3.10
N ASN A 38 19.91 1.62 3.71
CA ASN A 38 20.36 0.30 3.27
C ASN A 38 19.44 -0.81 3.83
N SER A 39 19.60 -2.04 3.33
CA SER A 39 18.74 -3.17 3.71
C SER A 39 18.68 -3.43 5.21
N LEU A 40 19.80 -3.31 5.94
CA LEU A 40 19.82 -3.52 7.39
C LEU A 40 19.09 -2.40 8.14
N GLN A 41 19.22 -1.16 7.68
CA GLN A 41 18.46 -0.03 8.22
C GLN A 41 16.96 -0.18 7.97
N VAL A 42 16.55 -0.70 6.80
CA VAL A 42 15.14 -1.01 6.51
C VAL A 42 14.60 -2.08 7.46
N VAL A 43 15.35 -3.15 7.71
CA VAL A 43 15.01 -4.15 8.73
C VAL A 43 14.78 -3.49 10.09
N GLY A 44 15.68 -2.59 10.50
CA GLY A 44 15.55 -1.83 11.74
C GLY A 44 14.27 -0.98 11.80
N VAL A 45 14.05 -0.10 10.82
CA VAL A 45 12.95 0.87 10.90
C VAL A 45 11.58 0.25 10.65
N VAL A 46 11.46 -0.72 9.74
CA VAL A 46 10.18 -1.37 9.43
C VAL A 46 9.92 -2.52 10.39
N GLY A 47 10.91 -3.38 10.60
CA GLY A 47 10.78 -4.57 11.43
C GLY A 47 10.68 -4.24 12.93
N PHE A 48 11.45 -3.28 13.44
CA PHE A 48 11.56 -3.09 14.89
C PHE A 48 11.05 -1.75 15.41
N MET A 49 10.94 -0.73 14.56
CA MET A 49 10.46 0.60 14.96
C MET A 49 9.04 0.92 14.47
N ASP A 50 8.39 -0.03 13.80
CA ASP A 50 7.05 0.11 13.23
C ASP A 50 6.88 1.32 12.30
N ARG A 51 7.96 1.80 11.67
CA ARG A 51 7.91 2.95 10.77
C ARG A 51 7.18 2.57 9.47
N ARG A 52 6.39 3.51 8.93
CA ARG A 52 5.73 3.42 7.63
C ARG A 52 6.20 4.52 6.68
N LEU A 53 5.92 4.34 5.38
CA LEU A 53 6.19 5.36 4.37
C LEU A 53 5.15 6.48 4.50
N ASP A 54 5.57 7.72 4.29
CA ASP A 54 4.66 8.86 4.37
C ASP A 54 3.76 8.91 3.13
N LEU A 55 2.45 9.02 3.33
CA LEU A 55 1.49 9.21 2.24
C LEU A 55 1.50 10.69 1.80
N PRO A 56 1.52 10.99 0.48
CA PRO A 56 1.54 12.36 0.00
C PRO A 56 0.23 13.09 0.32
N GLU A 57 0.33 14.39 0.57
CA GLU A 57 -0.84 15.26 0.72
C GLU A 57 -1.66 15.31 -0.58
N GLY A 58 -2.99 15.34 -0.46
CA GLY A 58 -3.90 15.42 -1.61
C GLY A 58 -4.14 14.10 -2.35
N LEU A 59 -3.64 12.96 -1.83
CA LEU A 59 -3.98 11.63 -2.35
C LEU A 59 -5.50 11.37 -2.24
N ASP A 60 -6.09 10.66 -3.21
CA ASP A 60 -7.50 10.24 -3.10
C ASP A 60 -7.69 9.47 -1.78
N PRO A 61 -8.65 9.87 -0.92
CA PRO A 61 -8.80 9.29 0.41
C PRO A 61 -9.03 7.78 0.41
N HIS A 62 -9.61 7.23 -0.66
CA HIS A 62 -9.85 5.80 -0.78
C HIS A 62 -8.56 5.04 -1.09
N VAL A 63 -7.69 5.60 -1.93
CA VAL A 63 -6.34 5.05 -2.17
C VAL A 63 -5.49 5.12 -0.90
N ALA A 64 -5.52 6.27 -0.20
CA ALA A 64 -4.83 6.44 1.07
C ALA A 64 -5.28 5.41 2.11
N SER A 65 -6.59 5.23 2.26
CA SER A 65 -7.17 4.26 3.18
C SER A 65 -6.78 2.82 2.84
N ILE A 66 -6.83 2.42 1.55
CA ILE A 66 -6.39 1.07 1.14
C ILE A 66 -4.92 0.85 1.52
N THR A 67 -4.07 1.84 1.23
CA THR A 67 -2.63 1.75 1.48
C THR A 67 -2.32 1.66 2.98
N ASP A 68 -2.98 2.48 3.81
CA ASP A 68 -2.84 2.45 5.27
C ASP A 68 -3.30 1.12 5.88
N ASP A 69 -4.44 0.59 5.43
CA ASP A 69 -4.99 -0.69 5.93
C ASP A 69 -4.08 -1.88 5.58
N CYS A 70 -3.41 -1.86 4.43
CA CYS A 70 -2.38 -2.84 4.08
C CYS A 70 -1.20 -2.85 5.07
N TRP A 71 -0.97 -1.75 5.77
CA TRP A 71 0.20 -1.53 6.64
C TRP A 71 -0.09 -1.68 8.14
N ARG A 72 -1.26 -2.20 8.52
CA ARG A 72 -1.57 -2.53 9.92
C ARG A 72 -0.47 -3.43 10.51
N SER A 73 -0.02 -3.07 11.72
CA SER A 73 1.08 -3.76 12.40
C SER A 73 0.71 -5.20 12.73
N ASP A 74 -0.54 -5.40 13.16
CA ASP A 74 -1.16 -6.73 13.30
C ASP A 74 -1.57 -7.27 11.91
N PRO A 75 -0.99 -8.39 11.44
CA PRO A 75 -1.33 -8.99 10.15
C PRO A 75 -2.81 -9.34 10.00
N GLU A 76 -3.49 -9.70 11.09
CA GLU A 76 -4.92 -10.10 11.05
C GLU A 76 -5.84 -8.90 10.79
N GLN A 77 -5.39 -7.68 11.11
CA GLN A 77 -6.12 -6.45 10.83
C GLN A 77 -5.93 -5.95 9.39
N ARG A 78 -5.01 -6.55 8.63
CA ARG A 78 -4.85 -6.23 7.21
C ARG A 78 -6.02 -6.83 6.42
N PRO A 79 -6.52 -6.16 5.37
CA PRO A 79 -7.62 -6.66 4.57
C PRO A 79 -7.25 -7.97 3.85
N SER A 80 -8.25 -8.73 3.40
CA SER A 80 -8.01 -9.84 2.47
C SER A 80 -7.78 -9.31 1.05
N PHE A 81 -7.14 -10.10 0.18
CA PHE A 81 -7.07 -9.73 -1.24
C PHE A 81 -8.44 -9.65 -1.91
N GLU A 82 -9.42 -10.44 -1.47
CA GLU A 82 -10.80 -10.32 -1.94
C GLU A 82 -11.38 -8.93 -1.66
N GLU A 83 -11.19 -8.42 -0.44
CA GLU A 83 -11.61 -7.06 -0.07
C GLU A 83 -10.85 -6.01 -0.89
N LEU A 84 -9.53 -6.16 -1.02
CA LEU A 84 -8.69 -5.25 -1.80
C LEU A 84 -9.10 -5.18 -3.27
N ILE A 85 -9.47 -6.30 -3.88
CA ILE A 85 -9.97 -6.34 -5.25
C ILE A 85 -11.26 -5.51 -5.36
N GLN A 86 -12.21 -5.69 -4.45
CA GLN A 86 -13.47 -4.91 -4.47
C GLN A 86 -13.21 -3.41 -4.33
N ARG A 87 -12.36 -3.01 -3.38
CA ARG A 87 -11.99 -1.61 -3.14
C ARG A 87 -11.24 -1.00 -4.33
N THR A 88 -10.33 -1.75 -4.94
CA THR A 88 -9.55 -1.28 -6.09
C THR A 88 -10.40 -1.20 -7.37
N LEU A 89 -11.30 -2.16 -7.61
CA LEU A 89 -12.22 -2.11 -8.74
C LEU A 89 -13.18 -0.92 -8.67
N PHE A 90 -13.66 -0.58 -7.47
CA PHE A 90 -14.46 0.62 -7.26
C PHE A 90 -13.72 1.89 -7.71
N LEU A 91 -12.42 2.01 -7.37
CA LEU A 91 -11.58 3.11 -7.81
C LEU A 91 -11.40 3.15 -9.33
N VAL A 92 -11.06 2.01 -9.93
CA VAL A 92 -10.85 1.91 -11.38
C VAL A 92 -12.12 2.32 -12.13
N ASN A 93 -13.29 1.84 -11.69
CA ASN A 93 -14.57 2.18 -12.30
C ASN A 93 -14.93 3.67 -12.17
N ARG A 94 -14.54 4.33 -11.06
CA ARG A 94 -14.70 5.78 -10.91
C ARG A 94 -13.85 6.54 -11.93
N VAL A 95 -12.59 6.14 -12.12
CA VAL A 95 -11.66 6.83 -13.04
C VAL A 95 -12.03 6.58 -14.50
N THR A 96 -12.41 5.36 -14.87
CA THR A 96 -12.83 5.04 -16.25
C THR A 96 -14.12 5.74 -16.63
N ALA A 97 -15.11 5.80 -15.74
CA ALA A 97 -16.34 6.54 -15.98
C ALA A 97 -16.10 8.05 -16.18
N VAL A 98 -15.15 8.65 -15.45
CA VAL A 98 -14.76 10.05 -15.62
C VAL A 98 -14.03 10.28 -16.96
N SER A 99 -13.16 9.35 -17.36
CA SER A 99 -12.39 9.47 -18.60
C SER A 99 -13.27 9.36 -19.85
N ILE A 100 -14.31 8.52 -19.84
CA ILE A 100 -15.27 8.42 -20.94
C ILE A 100 -16.08 9.72 -21.11
N ARG A 101 -16.51 10.35 -20.00
CA ARG A 101 -17.26 11.61 -20.04
C ARG A 101 -16.45 12.77 -20.61
N ARG A 102 -15.15 12.84 -20.30
CA ARG A 102 -14.26 13.88 -20.85
C ARG A 102 -14.05 13.76 -22.35
N ILE A 103 -14.10 12.55 -22.92
CA ILE A 103 -13.99 12.32 -24.38
C ILE A 103 -15.29 12.70 -25.09
N SER A 104 -16.45 12.52 -24.46
CA SER A 104 -17.74 12.89 -25.06
C SER A 104 -18.05 14.40 -25.06
N GLU A 105 -17.31 15.18 -24.27
CA GLU A 105 -17.51 16.63 -24.11
C GLU A 105 -16.46 17.48 -24.85
N SER A 106 -15.52 16.84 -25.56
CA SER A 106 -14.45 17.46 -26.36
C SER A 106 -14.62 17.19 -27.84
#